data_AF-W7FT36-F1
#
_entry.id   AF-W7FT36-F1
#
_cell.length_a   1.000
_cell.length_b   1.000
_cell.length_c   1.000
_cell.angle_alpha   90.00
_cell.angle_beta   90.00
_cell.angle_gamma   90.00
#
_symmetry.space_group_name_H-M   'P 1'
#
loop_
_entity.id
_entity.type
_entity.pdbx_description
1 polymer ?
#
loop_
_entity_poly.entity_id
_entity_poly.type
_entity_poly.pdbx_seq_one_letter_code
_entity_poly.pdbx_strand_id
1 'polypeptide(L)'
;MAPDRGGTQEDPIDDKDAKHLLDSIGKIVHEKVKKDADAKKYIKELKGNLQYAKGSSETVTFLDTCKLVEEYYMHPNGGDSGKRYPCKKLSGKDAKKERFSDTLGGQCTDSKIKGNKNNCGACAPYRRLHLCDKNMETISNYNSNARHKLLGEVCMAAKYEGNSIETYYTPYLLNNEGTSSQLCTVLLL
;
A
#
# COMPACT_ATOMS: atom_id res chain seq x y z
N MET A 1 22.93 48.86 -6.82
CA MET A 1 21.76 48.05 -7.23
C MET A 1 22.14 46.58 -7.07
N ALA A 2 21.51 45.88 -6.12
CA ALA A 2 21.70 44.45 -5.94
C ALA A 2 20.88 43.68 -6.99
N PRO A 3 21.36 42.55 -7.53
CA PRO A 3 20.49 41.67 -8.27
C PRO A 3 19.73 40.79 -7.28
N ASP A 4 18.41 40.97 -7.30
CA ASP A 4 17.42 40.03 -6.82
C ASP A 4 17.64 38.67 -7.52
N ARG A 5 17.77 37.59 -6.74
CA ARG A 5 17.81 36.21 -7.23
C ARG A 5 16.87 35.35 -6.38
N GLY A 6 15.59 35.72 -6.35
CA GLY A 6 14.49 34.82 -6.03
C GLY A 6 14.22 33.84 -7.19
N GLY A 7 15.17 32.95 -7.48
CA GLY A 7 14.94 31.82 -8.38
C GLY A 7 14.50 30.61 -7.58
N THR A 8 13.19 30.31 -7.55
CA THR A 8 12.71 29.01 -7.08
C THR A 8 13.32 27.94 -7.97
N GLN A 9 14.29 27.19 -7.46
CA GLN A 9 14.88 26.06 -8.16
C GLN A 9 13.78 25.00 -8.29
N GLU A 10 13.14 24.95 -9.46
CA GLU A 10 12.15 23.92 -9.78
C GLU A 10 12.87 22.57 -9.78
N ASP A 11 12.33 21.60 -9.03
CA ASP A 11 12.83 20.23 -9.04
C ASP A 11 12.77 19.71 -10.49
N PRO A 12 13.91 19.28 -11.09
CA PRO A 12 13.93 18.79 -12.46
C PRO A 12 13.00 17.59 -12.64
N ILE A 13 12.18 17.59 -13.68
CA ILE A 13 11.36 16.44 -14.08
C ILE A 13 12.24 15.50 -14.92
N ASP A 14 12.40 14.25 -14.49
CA ASP A 14 13.08 13.20 -15.25
C ASP A 14 12.07 12.44 -16.11
N ASP A 15 12.16 12.53 -17.43
CA ASP A 15 11.22 11.96 -18.40
C ASP A 15 11.79 10.78 -19.20
N LYS A 16 12.87 10.15 -18.73
CA LYS A 16 13.51 8.98 -19.39
C LYS A 16 12.54 7.84 -19.69
N ASP A 17 11.60 7.60 -18.79
CA ASP A 17 10.49 6.68 -18.98
C ASP A 17 9.26 7.13 -18.18
N ALA A 18 8.13 6.47 -18.42
CA ALA A 18 6.87 6.81 -17.75
C ALA A 18 6.97 6.70 -16.22
N LYS A 19 7.79 5.79 -15.69
CA LYS A 19 7.97 5.62 -14.24
C LYS A 19 8.74 6.82 -13.67
N HIS A 20 9.88 7.18 -14.25
CA HIS A 20 10.67 8.32 -13.83
C HIS A 20 9.88 9.64 -13.91
N LEU A 21 9.07 9.81 -14.95
CA LEU A 21 8.21 10.98 -15.12
C LEU A 21 7.18 11.07 -13.98
N LEU A 22 6.46 9.98 -13.73
CA LEU A 22 5.42 9.94 -12.69
C LEU A 22 6.02 10.05 -11.28
N ASP A 23 7.16 9.42 -11.01
CA ASP A 23 7.87 9.53 -9.72
C ASP A 23 8.34 10.97 -9.46
N SER A 24 8.88 11.65 -10.49
CA SER A 24 9.32 13.05 -10.39
C SER A 24 8.14 13.98 -10.07
N ILE A 25 7.01 13.81 -10.77
CA ILE A 25 5.77 14.54 -10.47
C ILE A 25 5.27 14.20 -9.06
N GLY A 26 5.31 12.93 -8.66
CA GLY A 26 4.93 12.47 -7.33
C GLY A 26 5.73 13.14 -6.22
N LYS A 27 7.05 13.30 -6.40
CA LYS A 27 7.92 14.04 -5.49
C LYS A 27 7.47 15.50 -5.34
N ILE A 28 7.22 16.18 -6.45
CA ILE A 28 6.77 17.58 -6.46
C ILE A 28 5.43 17.73 -5.72
N VAL A 29 4.46 16.87 -6.01
CA VAL A 29 3.14 16.88 -5.36
C VAL A 29 3.27 16.60 -3.86
N HIS A 30 4.07 15.62 -3.46
CA HIS A 30 4.33 15.28 -2.05
C HIS A 30 4.91 16.46 -1.28
N GLU A 31 5.91 17.15 -1.83
CA GLU A 31 6.51 18.33 -1.20
C GLU A 31 5.54 19.51 -1.11
N LYS A 32 4.67 19.69 -2.12
CA LYS A 32 3.60 20.68 -2.07
C LYS A 32 2.62 20.38 -0.93
N VAL A 33 2.14 19.14 -0.82
CA VAL A 33 1.20 18.73 0.24
C VAL A 33 1.82 18.83 1.63
N LYS A 34 3.11 18.48 1.80
CA LYS A 34 3.82 18.66 3.08
C LYS A 34 3.94 20.12 3.51
N LYS A 35 4.11 21.04 2.55
CA LYS A 35 4.30 22.47 2.83
C LYS A 35 2.98 23.18 3.12
N ASP A 36 1.87 22.63 2.65
CA ASP A 36 0.51 23.11 2.88
C ASP A 36 0.21 23.32 4.37
N ALA A 37 -0.31 24.50 4.70
CA ALA A 37 -0.57 24.91 6.07
C ALA A 37 -1.71 24.11 6.71
N ASP A 38 -2.73 23.74 5.94
CA ASP A 38 -3.86 22.96 6.42
C ASP A 38 -3.41 21.53 6.71
N ALA A 39 -2.57 20.94 5.85
CA ALA A 39 -2.01 19.61 6.10
C ALA A 39 -1.21 19.56 7.41
N LYS A 40 -0.39 20.58 7.70
CA LYS A 40 0.43 20.66 8.91
C LYS A 40 -0.38 20.68 10.20
N LYS A 41 -1.59 21.27 10.17
CA LYS A 41 -2.48 21.36 11.33
C LYS A 41 -2.82 19.98 11.89
N TYR A 42 -3.05 19.00 11.01
CA TYR A 42 -3.62 17.70 11.39
C TYR A 42 -2.60 16.56 11.52
N ILE A 43 -1.30 16.80 11.30
CA ILE A 43 -0.28 15.73 11.33
C ILE A 43 -0.30 14.97 12.66
N LYS A 44 -0.35 15.69 13.79
CA LYS A 44 -0.34 15.06 15.12
C LYS A 44 -1.64 14.30 15.42
N GLU A 45 -2.78 14.81 14.96
CA GLU A 45 -4.08 14.16 15.16
C GLU A 45 -4.23 12.91 14.29
N LEU A 46 -3.68 12.91 13.08
CA LEU A 46 -3.75 11.79 12.13
C LEU A 46 -2.63 10.75 12.34
N LYS A 47 -1.55 11.10 13.05
CA LYS A 47 -0.44 10.18 13.32
C LYS A 47 -0.89 8.98 14.16
N GLY A 48 -1.00 7.84 13.51
CA GLY A 48 -1.17 6.54 14.16
C GLY A 48 0.11 6.12 14.91
N ASN A 49 -0.08 5.27 15.90
CA ASN A 49 0.96 4.57 16.64
C ASN A 49 0.50 3.12 16.80
N LEU A 50 1.26 2.21 16.23
CA LEU A 50 0.94 0.80 16.15
C LEU A 50 0.87 0.13 17.54
N GLN A 51 1.65 0.61 18.52
CA GLN A 51 1.61 0.11 19.90
C GLN A 51 0.22 0.26 20.52
N TYR A 52 -0.50 1.34 20.20
CA TYR A 52 -1.85 1.58 20.74
C TYR A 52 -2.96 0.87 19.93
N ALA A 53 -2.63 0.26 18.77
CA ALA A 53 -3.63 -0.39 17.91
C ALA A 53 -4.38 -1.52 18.65
N LYS A 54 -3.67 -2.24 19.53
CA LYS A 54 -4.22 -3.32 20.36
C LYS A 54 -5.14 -2.84 21.48
N GLY A 55 -4.96 -1.60 21.96
CA GLY A 55 -5.72 -1.05 23.07
C GLY A 55 -5.26 -1.48 24.47
N SER A 56 -4.10 -2.15 24.61
CA SER A 56 -3.43 -2.30 25.92
C SER A 56 -2.23 -1.37 26.02
N SER A 57 -1.99 -0.83 27.22
CA SER A 57 -0.86 0.03 27.57
C SER A 57 0.39 -0.76 27.98
N GLU A 58 0.33 -2.09 27.93
CA GLU A 58 1.50 -2.92 28.22
C GLU A 58 2.54 -2.68 27.12
N THR A 59 3.71 -2.22 27.54
CA THR A 59 4.89 -2.03 26.71
C THR A 59 5.11 -3.27 25.87
N VAL A 60 4.80 -3.15 24.58
CA VAL A 60 5.28 -4.11 23.60
C VAL A 60 6.80 -4.12 23.73
N THR A 61 7.35 -5.29 24.00
CA THR A 61 8.78 -5.52 24.27
C THR A 61 9.67 -5.27 23.06
N PHE A 62 9.09 -4.93 21.91
CA PHE A 62 9.79 -4.73 20.66
C PHE A 62 9.37 -3.43 19.95
N LEU A 63 10.36 -2.62 19.57
CA LEU A 63 10.21 -1.47 18.67
C LEU A 63 10.10 -1.91 17.19
N ASP A 64 10.19 -3.21 16.91
CA ASP A 64 10.16 -3.76 15.56
C ASP A 64 8.73 -3.76 14.99
N THR A 65 8.57 -3.15 13.81
CA THR A 65 7.25 -2.99 13.17
C THR A 65 6.66 -4.33 12.75
N CYS A 66 7.47 -5.26 12.25
CA CYS A 66 7.00 -6.57 11.81
C CYS A 66 6.44 -7.39 12.98
N LYS A 67 7.11 -7.36 14.13
CA LYS A 67 6.63 -7.98 15.38
C LYS A 67 5.36 -7.31 15.91
N LEU A 68 5.31 -5.98 15.91
CA LEU A 68 4.10 -5.24 16.31
C LEU A 68 2.87 -5.62 15.47
N VAL A 69 3.05 -5.81 14.16
CA VAL A 69 1.98 -6.28 13.26
C VAL A 69 1.59 -7.74 13.55
N GLU A 70 2.56 -8.62 13.85
CA GLU A 70 2.27 -10.01 14.25
C GLU A 70 1.46 -10.06 15.53
N GLU A 71 1.87 -9.30 16.54
CA GLU A 71 1.13 -9.20 17.78
C GLU A 71 -0.28 -8.64 17.54
N TYR A 72 -0.43 -7.59 16.74
CA TYR A 72 -1.75 -7.07 16.38
C TYR A 72 -2.66 -8.15 15.77
N TYR A 73 -2.11 -9.00 14.91
CA TYR A 73 -2.83 -10.12 14.28
C TYR A 73 -3.13 -11.27 15.25
N MET A 74 -2.18 -11.64 16.09
CA MET A 74 -2.25 -12.82 16.96
C MET A 74 -3.22 -12.64 18.14
N HIS A 75 -3.75 -11.43 18.39
CA HIS A 75 -4.75 -11.21 19.42
C HIS A 75 -6.17 -11.40 18.86
N PRO A 76 -6.86 -12.50 19.22
CA PRO A 76 -8.21 -12.75 18.77
C PRO A 76 -9.14 -11.97 19.70
N ASN A 77 -9.52 -10.75 19.32
CA ASN A 77 -10.84 -10.26 19.73
C ASN A 77 -11.90 -11.09 18.97
N GLY A 78 -12.13 -12.32 19.44
CA GLY A 78 -13.27 -13.19 19.09
C GLY A 78 -13.27 -13.82 17.69
N GLY A 79 -13.02 -15.13 17.62
CA GLY A 79 -13.75 -16.08 16.74
C GLY A 79 -13.63 -16.02 15.21
N ASP A 80 -13.07 -14.97 14.59
CA ASP A 80 -13.21 -14.72 13.14
C ASP A 80 -11.88 -14.61 12.36
N SER A 81 -10.80 -15.18 12.88
CA SER A 81 -9.44 -15.13 12.27
C SER A 81 -9.42 -15.57 10.80
N GLY A 82 -10.21 -16.58 10.40
CA GLY A 82 -10.33 -17.01 9.01
C GLY A 82 -11.16 -16.08 8.11
N LYS A 83 -12.03 -15.23 8.67
CA LYS A 83 -12.84 -14.28 7.89
C LYS A 83 -12.07 -13.01 7.53
N ARG A 84 -11.09 -12.64 8.36
CA ARG A 84 -10.31 -11.40 8.25
C ARG A 84 -8.92 -11.59 7.61
N TYR A 85 -8.58 -12.80 7.16
CA TYR A 85 -7.33 -13.05 6.45
C TYR A 85 -7.19 -12.13 5.22
N PRO A 86 -6.17 -11.26 5.13
CA PRO A 86 -6.13 -10.19 4.11
C PRO A 86 -6.15 -10.73 2.69
N CYS A 87 -5.42 -11.81 2.44
CA CYS A 87 -5.32 -12.44 1.13
C CYS A 87 -6.42 -13.49 0.86
N LYS A 88 -7.59 -13.42 1.51
CA LYS A 88 -8.68 -14.40 1.26
C LYS A 88 -9.11 -14.46 -0.21
N LYS A 89 -8.95 -13.37 -0.97
CA LYS A 89 -9.20 -13.33 -2.42
C LYS A 89 -8.23 -14.19 -3.24
N LEU A 90 -7.10 -14.62 -2.65
CA LEU A 90 -6.10 -15.50 -3.26
C LEU A 90 -6.27 -16.99 -2.94
N SER A 91 -7.31 -17.38 -2.20
CA SER A 91 -7.51 -18.78 -1.80
C SER A 91 -8.06 -19.66 -2.93
N GLY A 92 -8.54 -19.07 -4.03
CA GLY A 92 -8.91 -19.80 -5.24
C GLY A 92 -7.66 -20.36 -5.95
N LYS A 93 -7.76 -21.59 -6.49
CA LYS A 93 -6.64 -22.28 -7.16
C LYS A 93 -6.01 -21.46 -8.29
N ASP A 94 -6.81 -20.65 -8.98
CA ASP A 94 -6.36 -19.88 -10.14
C ASP A 94 -6.04 -18.41 -9.82
N ALA A 95 -6.51 -17.88 -8.69
CA ALA A 95 -6.34 -16.47 -8.32
C ALA A 95 -4.86 -16.05 -8.20
N LYS A 96 -3.97 -16.95 -7.75
CA LYS A 96 -2.53 -16.67 -7.69
C LYS A 96 -1.86 -16.65 -9.07
N LYS A 97 -2.36 -17.46 -10.01
CA LYS A 97 -1.85 -17.53 -11.39
C LYS A 97 -2.33 -16.34 -12.20
N GLU A 98 -3.61 -15.98 -12.06
CA GLU A 98 -4.22 -14.82 -12.71
C GLU A 98 -3.55 -13.51 -12.27
N ARG A 99 -3.22 -13.41 -10.97
CA ARG A 99 -2.63 -12.20 -10.38
C ARG A 99 -1.35 -11.71 -11.07
N PHE A 100 -0.51 -12.63 -11.50
CA PHE A 100 0.79 -12.37 -12.14
C PHE A 100 0.83 -13.00 -13.53
N SER A 101 -0.32 -13.09 -14.20
CA SER A 101 -0.41 -13.63 -15.55
C SER A 101 0.32 -12.72 -16.54
N ASP A 102 1.07 -13.35 -17.43
CA ASP A 102 1.73 -12.76 -18.60
C ASP A 102 0.83 -12.75 -19.85
N THR A 103 -0.30 -13.45 -19.79
CA THR A 103 -1.23 -13.70 -20.91
C THR A 103 -2.58 -13.01 -20.74
N LEU A 104 -3.02 -12.77 -19.50
CA LEU A 104 -4.28 -12.10 -19.22
C LEU A 104 -4.06 -10.58 -19.04
N GLY A 105 -4.80 -9.78 -19.82
CA GLY A 105 -4.83 -8.32 -19.69
C GLY A 105 -5.71 -7.82 -18.54
N GLY A 106 -5.56 -6.57 -18.11
CA GLY A 106 -6.32 -6.03 -16.97
C GLY A 106 -7.85 -6.03 -17.15
N GLN A 107 -8.58 -5.92 -16.04
CA GLN A 107 -10.03 -5.69 -16.07
C GLN A 107 -10.30 -4.26 -16.53
N CYS A 108 -11.10 -4.06 -17.58
CA CYS A 108 -11.37 -2.74 -18.15
C CYS A 108 -12.87 -2.37 -18.15
N THR A 109 -13.76 -3.24 -17.66
CA THR A 109 -15.20 -3.00 -17.74
C THR A 109 -15.66 -1.84 -16.86
N ASP A 110 -16.62 -1.06 -17.38
CA ASP A 110 -17.30 0.02 -16.65
C ASP A 110 -18.13 -0.46 -15.46
N SER A 111 -18.60 -1.71 -15.51
CA SER A 111 -19.30 -2.36 -14.39
C SER A 111 -18.42 -2.63 -13.16
N LYS A 112 -17.09 -2.62 -13.32
CA LYS A 112 -16.12 -2.91 -12.24
C LYS A 112 -15.22 -1.73 -11.90
N ILE A 113 -15.05 -0.77 -12.80
CA ILE A 113 -14.17 0.38 -12.63
C ILE A 113 -14.98 1.68 -12.66
N LYS A 114 -15.01 2.37 -11.53
CA LYS A 114 -15.64 3.69 -11.42
C LYS A 114 -14.94 4.69 -12.36
N GLY A 115 -15.72 5.34 -13.21
CA GLY A 115 -15.24 6.36 -14.15
C GLY A 115 -15.05 5.87 -15.59
N ASN A 116 -15.02 4.55 -15.81
CA ASN A 116 -15.03 3.99 -17.15
C ASN A 116 -16.41 4.18 -17.80
N LYS A 117 -16.41 4.43 -19.12
CA LYS A 117 -17.61 4.57 -19.94
C LYS A 117 -17.35 4.01 -21.34
N ASN A 118 -18.16 3.05 -21.77
CA ASN A 118 -18.06 2.47 -23.12
C ASN A 118 -16.60 2.08 -23.46
N ASN A 119 -16.07 2.61 -24.56
CA ASN A 119 -14.72 2.34 -25.08
C ASN A 119 -13.63 3.26 -24.48
N CYS A 120 -13.89 3.95 -23.37
CA CYS A 120 -12.95 4.87 -22.73
C CYS A 120 -12.85 4.57 -21.24
N GLY A 121 -11.64 4.37 -20.73
CA GLY A 121 -11.44 4.05 -19.33
C GLY A 121 -10.04 3.59 -18.96
N ALA A 122 -9.87 3.26 -17.68
CA ALA A 122 -8.67 2.63 -17.14
C ALA A 122 -8.83 1.11 -17.13
N CYS A 123 -7.70 0.39 -17.11
CA CYS A 123 -7.68 -1.05 -16.89
C CYS A 123 -6.98 -1.36 -15.57
N ALA A 124 -7.66 -2.04 -14.66
CA ALA A 124 -7.10 -2.47 -13.38
C ALA A 124 -6.28 -3.76 -13.59
N PRO A 125 -4.99 -3.78 -13.24
CA PRO A 125 -4.18 -4.99 -13.35
C PRO A 125 -4.68 -6.07 -12.38
N TYR A 126 -4.53 -7.35 -12.73
CA TYR A 126 -4.95 -8.45 -11.86
C TYR A 126 -4.29 -8.41 -10.48
N ARG A 127 -3.05 -7.92 -10.38
CA ARG A 127 -2.41 -7.61 -9.09
C ARG A 127 -3.29 -6.75 -8.18
N ARG A 128 -3.94 -5.71 -8.73
CA ARG A 128 -4.84 -4.82 -7.98
C ARG A 128 -6.19 -5.47 -7.67
N LEU A 129 -6.70 -6.33 -8.55
CA LEU A 129 -7.96 -7.07 -8.34
C LEU A 129 -7.84 -8.09 -7.21
N HIS A 130 -6.66 -8.69 -7.07
CA HIS A 130 -6.36 -9.69 -6.04
C HIS A 130 -5.50 -9.14 -4.90
N LEU A 131 -5.61 -7.84 -4.61
CA LEU A 131 -4.94 -7.18 -3.50
C LEU A 131 -5.34 -7.82 -2.17
N CYS A 132 -4.39 -7.99 -1.24
CA CYS A 132 -4.64 -8.52 0.09
C CYS A 132 -5.27 -7.46 1.03
N ASP A 133 -6.54 -7.13 0.82
CA ASP A 133 -7.26 -6.08 1.55
C ASP A 133 -8.51 -6.56 2.31
N LYS A 134 -8.76 -7.87 2.40
CA LYS A 134 -10.02 -8.40 2.96
C LYS A 134 -10.25 -7.99 4.42
N ASN A 135 -9.19 -7.83 5.20
CA ASN A 135 -9.30 -7.36 6.59
C ASN A 135 -9.93 -5.97 6.68
N MET A 136 -9.68 -5.12 5.67
CA MET A 136 -10.19 -3.74 5.59
C MET A 136 -11.72 -3.67 5.38
N GLU A 137 -12.33 -4.69 4.77
CA GLU A 137 -13.78 -4.74 4.52
C GLU A 137 -14.61 -4.87 5.80
N THR A 138 -13.97 -5.25 6.91
CA THR A 138 -14.64 -5.55 8.20
C THR A 138 -14.30 -4.55 9.31
N ILE A 139 -13.63 -3.44 8.98
CA ILE A 139 -13.22 -2.45 9.98
C ILE A 139 -14.45 -1.72 10.53
N SER A 140 -14.66 -1.84 11.83
CA SER A 140 -15.69 -1.10 12.58
C SER A 140 -15.09 -0.56 13.88
N ASN A 141 -14.46 0.62 13.82
CA ASN A 141 -14.04 1.35 15.02
C ASN A 141 -14.00 2.86 14.74
N TYR A 142 -14.83 3.60 15.48
CA TYR A 142 -14.97 5.06 15.35
C TYR A 142 -14.67 5.80 16.67
N ASN A 143 -13.92 5.17 17.59
CA ASN A 143 -13.53 5.77 18.86
C ASN A 143 -12.19 6.51 18.78
N SER A 144 -11.73 7.07 19.91
CA SER A 144 -10.44 7.76 20.02
C SER A 144 -9.23 6.90 19.61
N ASN A 145 -9.38 5.56 19.56
CA ASN A 145 -8.35 4.63 19.11
C ASN A 145 -8.41 4.29 17.61
N ALA A 146 -9.36 4.87 16.86
CA ALA A 146 -9.62 4.53 15.45
C ALA A 146 -8.37 4.68 14.57
N ARG A 147 -7.60 5.76 14.71
CA ARG A 147 -6.37 5.98 13.91
C ARG A 147 -5.29 4.92 14.15
N HIS A 148 -5.17 4.44 15.38
CA HIS A 148 -4.16 3.44 15.76
C HIS A 148 -4.56 2.07 15.21
N LYS A 149 -5.83 1.71 15.36
CA LYS A 149 -6.39 0.49 14.77
C LYS A 149 -6.33 0.49 13.25
N LEU A 150 -6.68 1.61 12.62
CA LEU A 150 -6.57 1.76 11.17
C LEU A 150 -5.14 1.52 10.69
N LEU A 151 -4.13 2.08 11.39
CA LEU A 151 -2.74 1.80 11.10
C LEU A 151 -2.41 0.30 11.24
N GLY A 152 -2.90 -0.37 12.28
CA GLY A 152 -2.73 -1.82 12.46
C GLY A 152 -3.30 -2.64 11.30
N GLU A 153 -4.53 -2.32 10.86
CA GLU A 153 -5.17 -2.99 9.72
C GLU A 153 -4.43 -2.76 8.39
N VAL A 154 -3.98 -1.53 8.14
CA VAL A 154 -3.19 -1.18 6.95
C VAL A 154 -1.85 -1.91 6.95
N CYS A 155 -1.14 -1.94 8.09
CA CYS A 155 0.13 -2.64 8.20
C CYS A 155 -0.03 -4.16 8.06
N MET A 156 -1.12 -4.73 8.58
CA MET A 156 -1.45 -6.14 8.38
C MET A 156 -1.69 -6.44 6.89
N ALA A 157 -2.51 -5.65 6.20
CA ALA A 157 -2.73 -5.79 4.75
C ALA A 157 -1.40 -5.69 3.97
N ALA A 158 -0.59 -4.67 4.26
CA ALA A 158 0.71 -4.44 3.63
C ALA A 158 1.69 -5.61 3.83
N LYS A 159 1.76 -6.18 5.05
CA LYS A 159 2.60 -7.34 5.34
C LYS A 159 2.20 -8.56 4.51
N TYR A 160 0.91 -8.88 4.48
CA TYR A 160 0.42 -10.03 3.74
C TYR A 160 0.52 -9.83 2.22
N GLU A 161 0.28 -8.61 1.72
CA GLU A 161 0.51 -8.23 0.34
C GLU A 161 1.97 -8.41 -0.06
N GLY A 162 2.90 -7.84 0.72
CA GLY A 162 4.35 -7.96 0.50
C GLY A 162 4.82 -9.42 0.46
N ASN A 163 4.45 -10.21 1.48
CA ASN A 163 4.78 -11.63 1.54
C ASN A 163 4.24 -12.41 0.33
N SER A 164 3.04 -12.07 -0.16
CA SER A 164 2.42 -12.74 -1.30
C SER A 164 3.15 -12.46 -2.63
N ILE A 165 3.69 -11.25 -2.78
CA ILE A 165 4.54 -10.86 -3.92
C ILE A 165 5.88 -11.55 -3.81
N GLU A 166 6.56 -11.43 -2.67
CA GLU A 166 7.86 -12.05 -2.41
C GLU A 166 7.81 -13.55 -2.72
N THR A 167 6.85 -14.28 -2.15
CA THR A 167 6.70 -15.73 -2.35
C THR A 167 6.58 -16.11 -3.83
N TYR A 168 5.88 -15.29 -4.64
CA TYR A 168 5.71 -15.57 -6.06
C TYR A 168 7.02 -15.37 -6.85
N TYR A 169 7.79 -14.33 -6.50
CA TYR A 169 9.00 -13.95 -7.23
C TYR A 169 10.27 -14.64 -6.75
N THR A 170 10.33 -15.16 -5.52
CA THR A 170 11.49 -15.89 -4.98
C THR A 170 12.05 -16.96 -5.94
N PRO A 171 11.23 -17.82 -6.58
CA PRO A 171 11.72 -18.79 -7.55
C PRO A 171 12.36 -18.18 -8.81
N TYR A 172 11.95 -16.96 -9.19
CA TYR A 172 12.47 -16.27 -10.37
C TYR A 172 13.76 -15.50 -10.08
N LEU A 173 13.93 -15.01 -8.84
CA LEU A 173 15.18 -14.38 -8.39
C LEU A 173 16.36 -15.34 -8.42
N LEU A 174 16.14 -16.59 -8.00
CA LEU A 174 17.18 -17.63 -7.96
C LEU A 174 17.73 -17.98 -9.35
N ASN A 175 16.96 -17.72 -10.40
CA ASN A 175 17.30 -18.05 -11.78
C ASN A 175 17.69 -16.82 -12.62
N ASN A 176 17.61 -15.59 -12.07
CA ASN A 176 17.90 -14.35 -12.78
C ASN A 176 18.66 -13.38 -11.88
N GLU A 177 19.98 -13.55 -11.79
CA GLU A 177 20.87 -12.61 -11.09
C GLU A 177 20.68 -11.18 -11.65
N GLY A 178 20.36 -10.21 -10.78
CA GLY A 178 20.13 -8.81 -11.15
C GLY A 178 18.67 -8.33 -11.19
N THR A 179 17.69 -9.22 -10.95
CA THR A 179 16.26 -8.88 -10.99
C THR A 179 15.67 -8.38 -9.67
N SER A 180 16.45 -8.31 -8.59
CA SER A 180 15.98 -7.84 -7.27
C SER A 180 15.37 -6.43 -7.32
N SER A 181 15.78 -5.57 -8.25
CA SER A 181 15.16 -4.24 -8.47
C SER A 181 13.73 -4.32 -9.04
N GLN A 182 13.40 -5.39 -9.77
CA GLN A 182 12.05 -5.62 -10.30
C GLN A 182 11.07 -5.92 -9.16
N LEU A 183 11.51 -6.64 -8.13
CA LEU A 183 10.71 -6.87 -6.92
C LEU A 183 10.33 -5.57 -6.20
N CYS A 184 11.30 -4.65 -6.02
CA CYS A 184 11.02 -3.34 -5.43
C CYS A 184 10.03 -2.54 -6.28
N THR A 185 10.10 -2.68 -7.60
CA THR A 185 9.17 -2.01 -8.52
C THR A 185 7.75 -2.58 -8.38
N VAL A 186 7.60 -3.91 -8.27
CA VAL A 186 6.29 -4.55 -8.06
C VAL A 186 5.68 -4.23 -6.69
N LEU A 187 6.52 -4.05 -5.67
CA LEU A 187 6.08 -3.63 -4.33
C LEU A 187 5.68 -2.15 -4.25
N LEU A 188 6.25 -1.28 -5.11
CA LEU A 188 5.96 0.15 -5.16
C LEU A 188 4.80 0.52 -6.09
N LEU A 189 4.45 -0.35 -7.05
CA LEU A 189 3.31 -0.20 -7.96
C LEU A 189 2.00 -0.64 -7.30
#